data_AF-A0ABD0RE44-F1
#
_entry.id   AF-A0ABD0RE44-F1
#
_cell.length_a   1.000
_cell.length_b   1.000
_cell.length_c   1.000
_cell.angle_alpha   90.00
_cell.angle_beta   90.00
_cell.angle_gamma   90.00
#
_symmetry.space_group_name_H-M   'P 1'
#
loop_
_entity.id
_entity.type
_entity.pdbx_description
1 polymer ?
#
loop_
_entity_poly.entity_id
_entity_poly.type
_entity_poly.pdbx_seq_one_letter_code
_entity_poly.pdbx_strand_id
1 'polypeptide(L)'
;MILKEVDSLIYVDTDVLFLQPVELIWDMLTHFNSTQLVAMAPEHEEPRIAWYSRFSRHPYYGKTGINSGVMLMNLTRMRVAQFK
;
A
#
# COMPACT_ATOMS: atom_id res chain seq x y z
N MET A 1 -8.81 -10.92 -12.23
CA MET A 1 -7.45 -10.52 -11.79
C MET A 1 -6.46 -10.90 -12.89
N ILE A 2 -5.51 -10.02 -13.22
CA ILE A 2 -4.57 -10.19 -14.35
C ILE A 2 -3.45 -11.20 -14.02
N LEU A 3 -2.84 -11.09 -12.83
CA LEU A 3 -1.81 -12.01 -12.35
C LEU A 3 -2.44 -13.14 -11.52
N LYS A 4 -2.72 -14.28 -12.16
CA LYS A 4 -3.43 -15.41 -11.53
C LYS A 4 -2.54 -16.32 -10.69
N GLU A 5 -1.26 -16.42 -11.05
CA GLU A 5 -0.30 -17.39 -10.49
C GLU A 5 0.74 -16.74 -9.57
N VAL A 6 0.67 -15.41 -9.39
CA VAL A 6 1.56 -14.68 -8.49
C VAL A 6 0.90 -14.60 -7.11
N ASP A 7 1.65 -14.98 -6.07
CA ASP A 7 1.19 -14.98 -4.68
C ASP A 7 1.24 -13.60 -4.05
N SER A 8 2.34 -12.89 -4.24
CA SER A 8 2.57 -11.55 -3.70
C SER A 8 3.47 -10.75 -4.62
N LEU A 9 3.35 -9.42 -4.59
CA LEU A 9 4.19 -8.51 -5.35
C LEU A 9 4.37 -7.17 -4.63
N ILE A 10 5.32 -6.39 -5.10
CA ILE A 10 5.40 -4.95 -4.82
C ILE A 10 4.93 -4.24 -6.09
N TYR A 11 3.83 -3.48 -5.98
CA TYR A 11 3.40 -2.55 -7.02
C TYR A 11 4.19 -1.26 -6.85
N VAL A 12 4.69 -0.70 -7.95
CA VAL A 12 5.57 0.47 -7.96
C VAL A 12 5.20 1.35 -9.15
N ASP A 13 4.96 2.64 -8.90
CA ASP A 13 4.76 3.64 -9.96
C ASP A 13 6.07 3.90 -10.72
N THR A 14 5.96 4.34 -11.98
CA THR A 14 7.13 4.47 -12.87
C THR A 14 8.09 5.60 -12.51
N ASP A 15 7.68 6.49 -11.61
CA ASP A 15 8.43 7.65 -11.12
C ASP A 15 9.05 7.44 -9.72
N VAL A 16 9.08 6.19 -9.23
CA VAL A 16 9.70 5.85 -7.95
C VAL A 16 11.20 5.56 -8.09
N LEU A 17 12.00 6.15 -7.19
CA LEU A 17 13.41 5.83 -7.01
C LEU A 17 13.62 5.12 -5.66
N PHE A 18 14.17 3.91 -5.68
CA PHE A 18 14.57 3.21 -4.46
C PHE A 18 15.94 3.70 -3.97
N LEU A 19 15.98 4.17 -2.72
CA LEU A 19 17.21 4.63 -2.05
C LEU A 19 17.84 3.55 -1.15
N GLN A 20 17.14 2.45 -0.94
CA GLN A 20 17.54 1.31 -0.12
C GLN A 20 17.18 0.00 -0.84
N PRO A 21 17.76 -1.15 -0.43
CA PRO A 21 17.41 -2.45 -1.01
C PRO A 21 15.91 -2.71 -0.91
N VAL A 22 15.30 -3.13 -2.02
CA VAL A 22 13.85 -3.37 -2.13
C VAL A 22 13.40 -4.55 -1.25
N GLU A 23 14.32 -5.46 -0.93
CA GLU A 23 14.13 -6.60 -0.06
C GLU A 23 13.68 -6.18 1.34
N LEU A 24 14.12 -5.01 1.84
CA LEU A 24 13.69 -4.50 3.14
C LEU A 24 12.18 -4.23 3.17
N ILE A 25 11.62 -3.76 2.06
CA ILE A 25 10.18 -3.59 1.90
C ILE A 25 9.53 -4.96 1.75
N TRP A 26 10.06 -5.83 0.88
CA TRP A 26 9.54 -7.18 0.66
C TRP A 26 9.39 -7.98 1.96
N ASP A 27 10.39 -7.93 2.83
CA ASP A 27 10.42 -8.63 4.12
C ASP A 27 9.26 -8.21 5.04
N MET A 28 8.66 -7.04 4.85
CA MET A 28 7.48 -6.63 5.61
C MET A 28 6.26 -7.52 5.35
N LEU A 29 6.19 -8.26 4.24
CA LEU A 29 5.15 -9.28 4.02
C LEU A 29 5.14 -10.34 5.13
N THR A 30 6.31 -10.65 5.71
CA THR A 30 6.42 -11.63 6.80
C THR A 30 5.71 -11.17 8.08
N HIS A 31 5.50 -9.87 8.23
CA HIS A 31 4.76 -9.29 9.36
C HIS A 31 3.23 -9.28 9.16
N PHE A 32 2.73 -9.71 7.99
CA PHE A 32 1.30 -9.77 7.75
C PHE A 32 0.66 -10.91 8.56
N ASN A 33 -0.21 -10.55 9.49
CA ASN A 33 -1.17 -11.45 10.13
C ASN A 33 -2.25 -11.92 9.13
N SER A 34 -3.18 -12.76 9.57
CA SER A 34 -4.18 -13.40 8.71
C SER A 34 -5.15 -12.45 7.99
N THR A 35 -5.29 -11.19 8.42
CA THR A 35 -6.28 -10.25 7.85
C THR A 35 -5.67 -9.23 6.90
N GLN A 36 -4.37 -8.96 6.97
CA GLN A 36 -3.73 -7.97 6.11
C GLN A 36 -3.57 -8.48 4.67
N LEU A 37 -4.03 -7.66 3.72
CA LEU A 37 -4.02 -7.96 2.28
C LEU A 37 -2.97 -7.12 1.54
N VAL A 38 -2.83 -5.86 1.95
CA VAL A 38 -1.98 -4.86 1.32
C VAL A 38 -1.34 -4.01 2.41
N ALA A 39 -0.12 -3.52 2.18
CA ALA A 39 0.51 -2.47 2.98
C ALA A 39 0.88 -1.28 2.08
N MET A 40 0.66 -0.08 2.61
CA MET A 40 0.83 1.21 1.93
C MET A 40 1.40 2.22 2.93
N ALA A 41 2.13 3.21 2.44
CA ALA A 41 2.63 4.30 3.26
C ALA A 41 1.54 5.38 3.49
N PRO A 42 1.61 6.15 4.59
CA PRO A 42 0.88 7.40 4.69
C PRO A 42 1.23 8.32 3.52
N GLU A 43 0.26 9.09 3.05
CA GLU A 43 0.47 9.96 1.88
C GLU A 43 1.48 11.07 2.16
N HIS A 44 1.50 11.61 3.38
CA HIS A 44 2.49 12.60 3.83
C HIS A 44 2.88 12.32 5.28
N GLU A 45 4.09 12.73 5.64
CA GLU A 45 4.58 12.68 7.03
C GLU A 45 3.98 13.79 7.91
N GLU A 46 3.84 15.01 7.35
CA GLU A 46 3.35 16.19 8.06
C GLU A 46 1.87 16.48 7.74
N PRO A 47 0.95 16.33 8.70
CA PRO A 47 -0.48 16.52 8.45
C PRO A 47 -0.90 17.91 8.00
N ARG A 48 -0.15 18.95 8.38
CA ARG A 48 -0.48 20.34 8.02
C ARG A 48 -0.33 20.64 6.53
N ILE A 49 0.52 19.88 5.84
CA ILE A 49 0.78 20.06 4.40
C ILE A 49 0.18 18.93 3.55
N ALA A 50 -0.36 17.87 4.17
CA ALA A 50 -0.93 16.72 3.50
C ALA A 50 -2.09 17.10 2.56
N TRP A 51 -2.13 16.47 1.38
CA TRP A 51 -3.15 16.75 0.38
C TRP A 51 -4.56 16.41 0.88
N TYR A 52 -4.73 15.23 1.49
CA TYR A 52 -6.05 14.76 1.96
C TYR A 52 -6.63 15.67 3.05
N SER A 53 -5.82 16.12 4.01
CA SER A 53 -6.30 16.97 5.10
C SER A 53 -6.73 18.36 4.61
N ARG A 54 -6.12 18.85 3.53
CA ARG A 54 -6.37 20.19 2.99
C ARG A 54 -7.49 20.23 1.94
N PHE A 55 -7.65 19.15 1.17
CA PHE A 55 -8.44 19.19 -0.06
C PHE A 55 -9.48 18.07 -0.19
N SER A 56 -9.39 16.98 0.58
CA SER A 56 -10.37 15.90 0.47
C SER A 56 -11.76 16.34 0.91
N ARG A 57 -12.77 16.01 0.12
CA ARG A 57 -14.20 16.20 0.44
C ARG A 57 -14.92 14.89 0.78
N HIS A 58 -14.17 13.81 0.92
CA HIS A 58 -14.67 12.49 1.31
C HIS A 58 -13.83 11.91 2.45
N PRO A 59 -14.36 10.92 3.20
CA PRO A 59 -13.57 10.21 4.19
C PRO A 59 -12.30 9.61 3.59
N TYR A 60 -11.23 9.60 4.37
CA TYR A 60 -9.95 8.99 4.03
C TYR A 60 -9.34 8.34 5.29
N TYR A 61 -8.38 7.45 5.10
CA TYR A 61 -7.75 6.71 6.19
C TYR A 61 -6.62 7.52 6.85
N GLY A 62 -6.53 7.45 8.18
CA GLY A 62 -5.46 8.10 8.94
C GLY A 62 -5.56 9.64 8.95
N LYS A 63 -4.47 10.31 9.34
CA LYS A 63 -4.38 11.79 9.41
C LYS A 63 -4.01 12.43 8.08
N THR A 64 -3.32 11.70 7.22
CA THR A 64 -2.72 12.24 6.00
C THR A 64 -3.21 11.56 4.73
N GLY A 65 -4.02 10.50 4.83
CA GLY A 65 -4.35 9.63 3.71
C GLY A 65 -3.27 8.57 3.49
N ILE A 66 -3.37 7.86 2.37
CA ILE A 66 -2.47 6.77 1.99
C ILE A 66 -1.92 7.01 0.58
N ASN A 67 -0.65 6.65 0.36
CA ASN A 67 -0.01 6.72 -0.95
C ASN A 67 -0.09 5.35 -1.63
N SER A 68 -0.51 5.31 -2.90
CA SER A 68 -0.58 4.08 -3.70
C SER A 68 0.58 3.86 -4.67
N GLY A 69 1.59 4.73 -4.66
CA GLY A 69 2.73 4.63 -5.57
C GLY A 69 3.69 3.49 -5.23
N VAL A 70 3.70 3.02 -3.98
CA VAL A 70 4.35 1.77 -3.58
C VAL A 70 3.41 0.96 -2.69
N MET A 71 3.08 -0.26 -3.10
CA MET A 71 2.20 -1.15 -2.33
C MET A 71 2.74 -2.56 -2.28
N LEU A 72 2.79 -3.16 -1.08
CA LEU A 72 3.01 -4.59 -0.93
C LEU A 72 1.65 -5.27 -1.00
N MET A 73 1.50 -6.25 -1.88
CA MET A 73 0.21 -6.86 -2.15
C MET A 73 0.29 -8.38 -2.00
N ASN A 74 -0.51 -8.94 -1.09
CA ASN A 74 -0.73 -10.37 -1.00
C ASN A 74 -1.90 -10.76 -1.91
N LEU A 75 -1.60 -11.09 -3.16
CA LEU A 75 -2.60 -11.38 -4.18
C LEU A 75 -3.40 -12.65 -3.87
N THR A 76 -2.80 -13.64 -3.22
CA THR A 76 -3.52 -14.86 -2.80
C THR A 76 -4.67 -14.53 -1.87
N ARG A 77 -4.45 -13.67 -0.86
CA ARG A 77 -5.52 -13.24 0.03
C ARG A 77 -6.50 -12.29 -0.64
N MET A 78 -6.02 -11.35 -1.47
CA MET A 78 -6.89 -10.45 -2.22
C MET A 78 -7.86 -11.19 -3.16
N ARG A 79 -7.46 -12.34 -3.72
CA ARG A 79 -8.33 -13.18 -4.57
C ARG A 79 -9.52 -13.78 -3.82
N VAL A 80 -9.35 -14.08 -2.53
CA VAL A 80 -10.38 -14.72 -1.70
C VAL A 80 -11.11 -13.75 -0.78
N ALA A 81 -10.59 -12.53 -0.62
CA ALA A 81 -11.20 -11.50 0.20
C ALA A 81 -12.58 -11.09 -0.35
N GLN A 82 -13.57 -11.00 0.55
CA GLN A 82 -14.89 -10.49 0.23
C GLN A 82 -15.03 -9.07 0.80
N PHE A 83 -15.13 -8.09 -0.09
CA PHE A 83 -15.41 -6.71 0.27
C PHE A 83 -16.93 -6.50 0.24
N LYS A 84 -17.49 -5.94 1.32
CA LYS A 84 -18.91 -5.57 1.40
C LYS A 84 -19.13 -4.16 0.90
#